data_AF-A0A0F9BEC1-F1
#
_entry.id   AF-A0A0F9BEC1-F1
#
_cell.length_a   1.000
_cell.length_b   1.000
_cell.length_c   1.000
_cell.angle_alpha   90.00
_cell.angle_beta   90.00
_cell.angle_gamma   90.00
#
_symmetry.space_group_name_H-M   'P 1'
#
loop_
_entity.id
_entity.type
_entity.pdbx_description
1 polymer ?
#
loop_
_entity_poly.entity_id
_entity_poly.type
_entity_poly.pdbx_seq_one_letter_code
_entity_poly.pdbx_strand_id
1 'polypeptide(L)'
;MAVGKEVKTKITSIQSTQKITSAMEMVAASKMRKAQERRQVGKPYADRIRAVVGQIANAVSEYKHQYMEQREIKRVGFIVVSTDRGLCGGLNINLFKVSFSIPSLKTMHIF
;
A
#
# COMPACT_ATOMS: atom_id res chain seq x y z
N MET A 1 -9.76 -42.46 -28.24
CA MET A 1 -8.44 -42.16 -27.62
C MET A 1 -8.23 -40.65 -27.44
N ALA A 2 -9.11 -39.94 -26.71
CA ALA A 2 -9.02 -38.47 -26.54
C ALA A 2 -8.63 -38.05 -25.11
N VAL A 3 -9.16 -38.76 -24.10
CA VAL A 3 -9.05 -38.39 -22.68
C VAL A 3 -7.59 -38.33 -22.17
N GLY A 4 -6.74 -39.29 -22.55
CA GLY A 4 -5.35 -39.32 -22.07
C GLY A 4 -4.47 -38.18 -22.60
N LYS A 5 -4.74 -37.70 -23.83
CA LYS A 5 -4.00 -36.59 -24.44
C LYS A 5 -4.38 -35.26 -23.79
N GLU A 6 -5.65 -35.07 -23.47
CA GLU A 6 -6.14 -33.87 -22.77
C GLU A 6 -5.60 -33.78 -21.34
N VAL A 7 -5.58 -34.89 -20.60
CA VAL A 7 -4.99 -34.94 -19.25
C VAL A 7 -3.51 -34.58 -19.28
N LYS A 8 -2.74 -35.12 -20.24
CA LYS A 8 -1.31 -34.79 -20.39
C LYS A 8 -1.10 -33.31 -20.71
N THR A 9 -1.93 -32.72 -21.57
CA THR A 9 -1.88 -31.28 -21.86
C THR A 9 -2.19 -30.43 -20.63
N LYS A 10 -3.18 -30.81 -19.82
CA LYS A 10 -3.55 -30.10 -18.58
C LYS A 10 -2.43 -30.16 -17.54
N ILE A 11 -1.76 -31.31 -17.41
CA ILE A 11 -0.59 -31.46 -16.53
C ILE A 11 0.52 -30.50 -16.94
N THR A 12 0.87 -30.48 -18.23
CA THR A 12 1.91 -29.57 -18.74
C THR A 12 1.53 -28.09 -18.52
N SER A 13 0.26 -27.74 -18.70
CA SER A 13 -0.22 -26.37 -18.46
C SER A 13 -0.14 -25.97 -16.99
N ILE A 14 -0.49 -26.85 -16.05
CA ILE A 14 -0.39 -26.55 -14.61
C ILE A 14 1.08 -26.43 -14.20
N GLN A 15 1.96 -27.30 -14.73
CA GLN A 15 3.39 -27.24 -14.47
C GLN A 15 4.03 -25.94 -14.99
N SER A 16 3.59 -25.43 -16.15
CA SER A 16 4.09 -24.15 -16.66
C SER A 16 3.60 -22.98 -15.79
N THR A 17 2.32 -22.96 -15.41
CA THR A 17 1.78 -21.96 -14.48
C THR A 17 2.52 -21.99 -13.14
N GLN A 18 2.78 -23.17 -12.58
CA GLN A 18 3.53 -23.33 -11.33
C GLN A 18 4.93 -22.70 -11.41
N LYS A 19 5.68 -22.98 -12.49
CA LYS A 19 7.01 -22.39 -12.71
C LYS A 19 6.96 -20.87 -12.81
N ILE A 20 5.95 -20.32 -13.50
CA ILE A 20 5.75 -18.86 -13.63
C ILE A 20 5.47 -18.26 -12.26
N THR A 21 4.55 -18.82 -11.49
CA THR A 21 4.21 -18.28 -10.16
C THR A 21 5.38 -18.38 -9.18
N SER A 22 6.16 -19.48 -9.21
CA SER A 22 7.36 -19.60 -8.38
C SER A 22 8.42 -18.56 -8.74
N ALA A 23 8.61 -18.27 -10.03
CA ALA A 23 9.50 -17.19 -10.44
C ALA A 23 8.99 -15.82 -9.99
N MET A 24 7.68 -15.55 -10.12
CA MET A 24 7.06 -14.31 -9.67
C MET A 24 7.21 -14.12 -8.15
N GLU A 25 7.07 -15.18 -7.37
CA GLU A 25 7.27 -15.17 -5.91
C GLU A 25 8.70 -14.75 -5.54
N MET A 26 9.71 -15.36 -6.17
CA MET A 26 11.12 -14.98 -5.94
C MET A 26 11.40 -13.52 -6.34
N VAL A 27 10.84 -13.06 -7.46
CA VAL A 27 10.97 -11.66 -7.90
C VAL A 27 10.28 -10.71 -6.92
N ALA A 28 9.09 -11.08 -6.41
CA ALA A 28 8.36 -10.29 -5.43
C ALA A 28 9.13 -10.21 -4.10
N ALA A 29 9.69 -11.32 -3.63
CA ALA A 29 10.53 -11.36 -2.43
C ALA A 29 11.77 -10.46 -2.56
N SER A 30 12.46 -10.50 -3.71
CA SER A 30 13.60 -9.62 -3.99
C SER A 30 13.20 -8.13 -4.01
N LYS A 31 12.07 -7.78 -4.65
CA LYS A 31 11.55 -6.41 -4.66
C LYS A 31 11.12 -5.93 -3.27
N MET A 32 10.51 -6.80 -2.47
CA MET A 32 10.10 -6.51 -1.09
C MET A 32 11.32 -6.20 -0.22
N ARG A 33 12.38 -7.01 -0.30
CA ARG A 33 13.62 -6.76 0.41
C ARG A 33 14.22 -5.39 0.06
N LYS A 34 14.34 -5.07 -1.24
CA LYS A 34 14.81 -3.75 -1.71
C LYS A 34 13.93 -2.59 -1.23
N ALA A 35 12.62 -2.80 -1.08
CA ALA A 35 11.72 -1.78 -0.55
C ALA A 35 11.91 -1.58 0.96
N GLN A 36 12.12 -2.66 1.72
CA GLN A 36 12.41 -2.61 3.14
C GLN A 36 13.76 -1.92 3.43
N GLU A 37 14.80 -2.22 2.65
CA GLU A 37 16.10 -1.55 2.75
C GLU A 37 15.97 -0.04 2.50
N ARG A 38 15.25 0.37 1.45
CA ARG A 38 14.99 1.79 1.18
C ARG A 38 14.24 2.49 2.32
N ARG A 39 13.25 1.82 2.91
CA ARG A 39 12.54 2.32 4.09
C ARG A 39 13.51 2.49 5.27
N GLN A 40 14.40 1.52 5.50
CA GLN A 40 15.34 1.55 6.62
C GLN A 40 16.31 2.73 6.51
N VAL A 41 16.79 3.03 5.30
CA VAL A 41 17.66 4.19 5.04
C VAL A 41 16.92 5.52 5.23
N GLY A 42 15.63 5.60 4.86
CA GLY A 42 14.82 6.81 5.03
C GLY A 42 14.35 7.06 6.46
N LYS A 43 14.30 6.01 7.30
CA LYS A 43 13.75 6.09 8.66
C LYS A 43 14.46 7.13 9.56
N PRO A 44 15.80 7.20 9.64
CA PRO A 44 16.48 8.19 10.47
C PRO A 44 16.10 9.64 10.12
N TYR A 45 15.90 9.95 8.83
CA TYR A 45 15.46 11.28 8.41
C TYR A 45 14.05 11.59 8.92
N ALA A 46 13.11 10.66 8.74
CA ALA A 46 11.73 10.80 9.21
C ALA A 46 11.65 10.98 10.73
N ASP A 47 12.48 10.25 11.48
CA ASP A 47 12.53 10.35 12.95
C ASP A 47 13.11 11.71 13.39
N ARG A 48 14.19 12.17 12.74
CA ARG A 48 14.83 13.46 13.06
C ARG A 48 13.95 14.65 12.71
N ILE A 49 13.34 14.68 11.52
CA ILE A 49 12.46 15.79 11.13
C ILE A 49 11.23 15.85 12.03
N ARG A 50 10.67 14.70 12.42
CA ARG A 50 9.54 14.65 13.36
C ARG A 50 9.94 15.21 14.74
N ALA A 51 11.13 14.91 15.23
CA ALA A 51 11.64 15.46 16.49
C ALA A 51 11.77 16.99 16.42
N VAL A 52 12.38 17.52 15.35
CA VAL A 52 12.55 18.97 15.15
C VAL A 52 11.21 19.68 15.02
N VAL A 53 10.30 19.16 14.18
CA VAL A 53 8.95 19.73 14.02
C VAL A 53 8.18 19.67 15.34
N GLY A 54 8.33 18.60 16.12
CA GLY A 54 7.72 18.48 17.44
C GLY A 54 8.25 19.50 18.45
N GLN A 55 9.56 19.78 18.43
CA GLN A 55 10.15 20.84 19.26
C GLN A 55 9.60 22.22 18.89
N ILE A 56 9.49 22.51 17.58
CA ILE A 56 8.91 23.77 17.09
C ILE A 56 7.43 23.89 17.46
N ALA A 57 6.66 22.81 17.33
CA ALA A 57 5.23 22.80 17.66
C ALA A 57 4.95 23.07 19.15
N ASN A 58 5.86 22.66 20.04
CA ASN A 58 5.76 22.90 21.49
C ASN A 58 6.39 24.22 21.94
N ALA A 59 7.19 24.87 21.09
CA ALA A 59 7.74 26.17 21.39
C ALA A 59 6.58 27.19 21.46
N VAL A 60 6.59 28.02 22.49
CA VAL A 60 5.60 29.09 22.67
C VAL A 60 5.91 30.19 21.66
N SER A 61 5.34 30.06 20.46
CA SER A 61 5.41 31.03 19.37
C SER A 61 4.08 31.79 19.30
N GLU A 62 4.13 33.10 19.12
CA GLU A 62 2.95 33.94 18.84
C GLU A 62 2.27 33.55 17.52
N TYR A 63 3.04 32.99 16.57
CA TYR A 63 2.55 32.50 15.29
C TYR A 63 2.29 30.99 15.33
N LYS A 64 1.06 30.57 15.02
CA LYS A 64 0.67 29.16 14.85
C LYS A 64 0.45 28.84 13.38
N HIS A 65 1.07 27.76 12.91
CA HIS A 65 0.89 27.29 11.54
C HIS A 65 -0.50 26.66 11.36
N GLN A 66 -1.14 26.83 10.19
CA GLN A 66 -2.49 26.29 9.90
C GLN A 66 -2.65 24.77 10.12
N TYR A 67 -1.57 24.01 9.96
CA TYR A 67 -1.53 22.55 10.20
C TYR A 67 -1.31 22.15 11.67
N MET A 68 -1.08 23.12 12.56
CA MET A 68 -0.93 22.92 14.01
C MET A 68 -2.17 23.37 14.79
N GLU A 69 -3.15 24.01 14.13
CA GLU A 69 -4.39 24.47 14.74
C GLU A 69 -5.52 23.47 14.54
N GLN A 70 -6.30 23.25 15.60
CA GLN A 70 -7.52 22.46 15.53
C GLN A 70 -8.65 23.34 15.00
N ARG A 71 -9.18 23.00 13.83
CA ARG A 71 -10.28 23.72 13.18
C ARG A 71 -11.53 22.85 13.08
N GLU A 72 -12.68 23.49 12.91
CA GLU A 72 -13.92 22.80 12.57
C GLU A 72 -13.79 22.05 11.23
N ILE A 73 -14.16 20.78 11.24
CA ILE A 73 -13.96 19.88 10.11
C ILE A 73 -15.14 20.02 9.14
N LYS A 74 -14.95 20.79 8.06
CA LYS A 74 -15.94 20.92 6.98
C LYS A 74 -15.83 19.82 5.92
N ARG A 75 -14.60 19.38 5.65
CA ARG A 75 -14.25 18.35 4.65
C ARG A 75 -12.98 17.63 5.10
N VAL A 76 -12.90 16.34 4.80
CA VAL A 76 -11.72 15.50 5.03
C VAL A 76 -11.20 15.00 3.69
N GLY A 77 -9.88 14.94 3.54
CA GLY A 77 -9.21 14.32 2.40
C GLY A 77 -8.62 12.99 2.80
N PHE A 78 -8.76 11.98 1.94
CA PHE A 78 -8.15 10.67 2.13
C PHE A 78 -7.09 10.45 1.06
N ILE A 79 -5.91 10.00 1.48
CA ILE A 79 -4.84 9.57 0.58
C ILE A 79 -4.81 8.06 0.66
N VAL A 80 -5.28 7.42 -0.41
CA VAL A 80 -5.31 5.96 -0.54
C VAL A 80 -4.15 5.53 -1.43
N VAL A 81 -3.28 4.67 -0.89
CA VAL A 81 -2.11 4.15 -1.61
C VAL A 81 -2.33 2.67 -1.91
N SER A 82 -2.67 2.34 -3.15
CA SER A 82 -2.84 0.96 -3.65
C SER A 82 -1.65 0.50 -4.49
N THR A 83 -1.68 -0.75 -4.94
CA THR A 83 -0.67 -1.28 -5.86
C THR A 83 -1.10 -1.13 -7.32
N ASP A 84 -0.16 -0.80 -8.21
CA ASP A 84 -0.42 -0.73 -9.66
C ASP A 84 -0.55 -2.12 -10.32
N ARG A 85 -0.07 -3.16 -9.65
CA ARG A 85 -0.07 -4.54 -10.16
C ARG A 85 -1.07 -5.42 -9.42
N GLY A 86 -1.71 -6.33 -10.15
CA GLY A 86 -2.56 -7.39 -9.62
C GLY A 86 -1.78 -8.58 -9.05
N LEU A 87 -2.47 -9.71 -8.84
CA LEU A 87 -1.92 -10.93 -8.22
C LEU A 87 -1.34 -10.69 -6.81
N CYS A 88 -1.91 -9.73 -6.07
CA CYS A 88 -1.52 -9.34 -4.72
C CYS A 88 -2.45 -9.93 -3.63
N GLY A 89 -3.18 -11.01 -3.97
CA GLY A 89 -4.19 -11.60 -3.09
C GLY A 89 -5.28 -10.59 -2.72
N GLY A 90 -5.61 -10.52 -1.43
CA GLY A 90 -6.65 -9.64 -0.90
C GLY A 90 -6.20 -8.22 -0.55
N LEU A 91 -4.95 -7.82 -0.84
CA LEU A 91 -4.38 -6.55 -0.35
C LEU A 91 -5.21 -5.33 -0.75
N ASN A 92 -5.42 -5.10 -2.05
CA ASN A 92 -6.18 -3.94 -2.53
C ASN A 92 -7.66 -4.02 -2.12
N ILE A 93 -8.26 -5.21 -2.16
CA ILE A 93 -9.67 -5.40 -1.79
C ILE A 93 -9.88 -5.03 -0.31
N ASN A 94 -9.02 -5.50 0.58
CA ASN A 94 -9.12 -5.20 2.00
C ASN A 94 -8.85 -3.71 2.27
N LEU A 95 -7.90 -3.11 1.56
CA LEU A 95 -7.63 -1.68 1.63
C LEU A 95 -8.86 -0.86 1.29
N PHE A 96 -9.52 -1.15 0.16
CA PHE A 96 -10.71 -0.42 -0.27
C PHE A 96 -11.90 -0.66 0.66
N LYS A 97 -12.08 -1.89 1.18
CA LYS A 97 -13.13 -2.16 2.17
C LYS A 97 -12.99 -1.29 3.42
N VAL A 98 -11.76 -1.15 3.94
CA VAL A 98 -11.49 -0.27 5.09
C VAL A 98 -11.68 1.19 4.71
N SER A 99 -11.27 1.60 3.51
CA SER A 99 -11.49 2.97 3.05
C SER A 99 -12.99 3.30 3.01
N PHE A 100 -13.81 2.46 2.41
CA PHE A 100 -15.25 2.70 2.28
C PHE A 100 -16.04 2.55 3.59
N SER A 101 -15.52 1.85 4.59
CA SER A 101 -16.19 1.73 5.89
C SER A 101 -16.13 3.02 6.72
N ILE A 102 -15.21 3.94 6.39
CA ILE A 102 -15.08 5.22 7.07
C ILE A 102 -16.29 6.10 6.71
N PRO A 103 -17.14 6.50 7.68
CA PRO A 103 -18.43 7.16 7.40
C PRO A 103 -18.32 8.45 6.57
N SER A 104 -17.19 9.15 6.68
CA SER A 104 -16.92 10.41 5.97
C SER A 104 -16.51 10.25 4.49
N LEU A 105 -16.29 9.03 4.01
CA LEU A 105 -15.93 8.72 2.61
C LEU A 105 -17.14 8.45 1.70
N LYS A 106 -18.35 8.32 2.26
CA LYS A 106 -19.58 8.09 1.47
C LYS A 106 -19.97 9.26 0.56
N THR A 107 -19.34 10.43 0.70
CA THR A 107 -19.68 11.67 -0.02
C THR A 107 -18.65 12.07 -1.08
N MET A 108 -17.83 11.14 -1.57
CA MET A 108 -16.83 11.45 -2.60
C MET A 108 -17.17 10.74 -3.91
N HIS A 109 -17.60 11.53 -4.90
CA HIS A 109 -17.71 11.11 -6.29
C HIS A 109 -16.36 10.54 -6.75
N ILE A 110 -16.37 9.27 -7.14
CA ILE A 110 -15.26 8.59 -7.80
C ILE A 110 -15.18 9.21 -9.21
N PHE A 111 -14.06 9.84 -9.54
CA PHE A 111 -13.61 9.99 -10.93
C PHE A 111 -12.68 8.83 -11.26
#